data_AF-A0A969ENB3-F1
#
_entry.id   AF-A0A969ENB3-F1
#
_cell.length_a   1.000
_cell.length_b   1.000
_cell.length_c   1.000
_cell.angle_alpha   90.00
_cell.angle_beta   90.00
_cell.angle_gamma   90.00
#
_symmetry.space_group_name_H-M   'P 1'
#
loop_
_entity.id
_entity.type
_entity.pdbx_description
1 polymer ?
#
loop_
_entity_poly.entity_id
_entity_poly.type
_entity_poly.pdbx_seq_one_letter_code
_entity_poly.pdbx_strand_id
1 'polypeptide(L)'
;TGSLVINIKDRVVGGVRHRYVWQTIEALCNEGWLSIDDYLWHKPNPMPGYWPTRLSDGWEYCFHLAKKKKPYFNHEAVKRPIGDWAETRLNNLGDNDLSRHNSVNDSGFGRDLSRWVGKEKVLPSNVITAAVVGKNKNHPAVFPIEIPNFFIKLLCPEMGLVVDPFGGSGTTGISALSLDRNCLLIDNQESYCRVAEQRLKSEIDAIEISVNQDKVHSKMGIQFGTKSHRFKCSCWKKLMVLKLKIRLNTKCAGLLSSDFRFTNKPHSIHPPPKPRGERYTPDNAH
;
A
#
# COMPACT_ATOMS: atom_id res chain seq x y z
N THR A 1 3.36 -9.64 9.24
CA THR A 1 4.00 -8.34 8.94
C THR A 1 3.25 -7.76 7.75
N GLY A 2 3.11 -6.43 7.65
CA GLY A 2 2.32 -5.83 6.58
C GLY A 2 2.80 -4.43 6.26
N SER A 3 2.65 -4.07 4.99
CA SER A 3 2.96 -2.75 4.44
C SER A 3 1.66 -2.13 3.93
N LEU A 4 1.57 -0.81 4.04
CA LEU A 4 0.51 0.03 3.49
C LEU A 4 1.16 0.97 2.49
N VAL A 5 0.63 1.01 1.26
CA VAL A 5 1.03 1.99 0.26
C VAL A 5 -0.15 2.92 0.02
N ILE A 6 0.08 4.23 0.14
CA ILE A 6 -0.94 5.25 -0.10
C ILE A 6 -0.49 6.09 -1.30
N ASN A 7 -1.13 5.87 -2.44
CA ASN A 7 -1.04 6.81 -3.56
C ASN A 7 -2.16 7.85 -3.41
N ILE A 8 -1.77 9.09 -3.09
CA ILE A 8 -2.71 10.19 -2.92
C ILE A 8 -2.05 11.50 -3.33
N LYS A 9 -2.84 12.38 -3.93
CA LYS A 9 -2.39 13.65 -4.48
C LYS A 9 -3.15 14.80 -3.85
N ASP A 10 -2.44 15.88 -3.52
CA ASP A 10 -3.06 17.09 -3.00
C ASP A 10 -4.04 17.68 -4.03
N ARG A 11 -5.27 17.92 -3.58
CA ARG A 11 -6.24 18.70 -4.34
C ARG A 11 -5.81 20.16 -4.39
N VAL A 12 -6.11 20.78 -5.52
CA VAL A 12 -6.05 22.23 -5.67
C VAL A 12 -7.45 22.81 -5.57
N VAL A 13 -7.58 23.91 -4.83
CA VAL A 13 -8.76 24.78 -4.84
C VAL A 13 -8.31 26.24 -4.94
N GLY A 14 -8.89 27.01 -5.85
CA GLY A 14 -8.58 28.45 -5.99
C GLY A 14 -7.11 28.76 -6.26
N GLY A 15 -6.38 27.91 -6.99
CA GLY A 15 -4.94 28.09 -7.25
C GLY A 15 -4.03 27.68 -6.09
N VAL A 16 -4.57 27.33 -4.91
CA VAL A 16 -3.82 26.90 -3.74
C VAL A 16 -3.85 25.38 -3.63
N ARG A 17 -2.68 24.78 -3.36
CA ARG A 17 -2.55 23.33 -3.10
C ARG A 17 -2.88 23.08 -1.63
N HIS A 18 -3.88 22.24 -1.36
CA HIS A 18 -4.13 21.78 0.00
C HIS A 18 -2.95 20.96 0.52
N ARG A 19 -2.85 20.81 1.84
CA ARG A 19 -1.81 19.99 2.51
C ARG A 19 -2.38 18.76 3.23
N TYR A 20 -3.60 18.34 2.88
CA TYR A 20 -4.26 17.25 3.60
C TYR A 20 -3.54 15.92 3.42
N VAL A 21 -2.78 15.73 2.32
CA VAL A 21 -1.99 14.51 2.13
C VAL A 21 -0.98 14.36 3.26
N TRP A 22 -0.19 15.40 3.53
CA TRP A 22 0.78 15.41 4.63
C TRP A 22 0.12 15.24 5.99
N GLN A 23 -0.99 15.95 6.24
CA GLN A 23 -1.77 15.79 7.46
C GLN A 23 -2.28 14.36 7.65
N THR A 24 -2.61 13.66 6.56
CA THR A 24 -3.04 12.27 6.58
C THR A 24 -1.88 11.35 6.96
N ILE A 25 -0.69 11.55 6.38
CA ILE A 25 0.50 10.75 6.71
C ILE A 25 0.91 10.98 8.16
N GLU A 26 0.93 12.23 8.64
CA GLU A 26 1.21 12.55 10.04
C GLU A 26 0.18 11.91 10.99
N ALA A 27 -1.11 11.99 10.67
CA ALA A 27 -2.15 11.33 11.46
C ALA A 27 -1.93 9.81 11.55
N LEU A 28 -1.56 9.16 10.45
CA LEU A 28 -1.24 7.72 10.46
C LEU A 28 0.00 7.42 11.31
N CYS A 29 1.03 8.26 11.24
CA CYS A 29 2.21 8.14 12.09
C CYS A 29 1.86 8.27 13.58
N ASN A 30 1.00 9.23 13.93
CA ASN A 30 0.48 9.39 15.29
C ASN A 30 -0.33 8.18 15.78
N GLU A 31 -0.99 7.45 14.87
CA GLU A 31 -1.65 6.17 15.12
C GLU A 31 -0.68 4.96 15.12
N GLY A 32 0.63 5.22 15.18
CA GLY A 32 1.67 4.22 15.31
C GLY A 32 2.02 3.48 14.02
N TRP A 33 1.77 4.08 12.85
CA TRP A 33 2.43 3.66 11.62
C TRP A 33 3.83 4.27 11.54
N LEU A 34 4.76 3.56 10.94
CA LEU A 34 6.11 4.03 10.69
C LEU A 34 6.23 4.37 9.20
N SER A 35 6.67 5.59 8.88
CA SER A 35 7.06 5.93 7.51
C SER A 35 8.35 5.21 7.17
N ILE A 36 8.30 4.34 6.15
CA ILE A 36 9.43 3.53 5.72
C ILE A 36 10.15 4.21 4.56
N ASP A 37 9.40 4.63 3.54
CA ASP A 37 9.94 5.31 2.35
C ASP A 37 8.82 6.10 1.63
N ASP A 38 9.23 7.10 0.88
CA ASP A 38 8.35 7.94 0.05
C ASP A 38 8.72 7.73 -1.42
N TYR A 39 7.88 7.02 -2.16
CA TYR A 39 8.08 6.79 -3.58
C TYR A 39 7.45 7.91 -4.41
N LEU A 40 8.10 8.25 -5.53
CA LEU A 40 7.56 9.18 -6.51
C LEU A 40 7.14 8.42 -7.77
N TRP A 41 5.84 8.41 -8.08
CA TRP A 41 5.39 8.02 -9.41
C TRP A 41 5.57 9.18 -10.38
N HIS A 42 6.57 9.11 -11.25
CA HIS A 42 6.79 10.02 -12.35
C HIS A 42 5.94 9.65 -13.57
N LYS A 43 5.26 10.64 -14.13
CA LYS A 43 4.40 10.52 -15.31
C LYS A 43 5.15 11.08 -16.52
N PRO A 44 5.60 10.24 -17.47
CA PRO A 44 6.33 10.71 -18.64
C PRO A 44 5.45 11.53 -19.61
N ASN A 45 4.14 11.39 -19.51
CA ASN A 45 3.14 12.01 -20.37
C ASN A 45 2.07 12.76 -19.52
N PRO A 46 2.45 13.73 -18.68
CA PRO A 46 1.48 14.45 -17.88
C PRO A 46 0.59 15.32 -18.78
N MET A 47 -0.68 15.51 -18.38
CA MET A 47 -1.62 16.33 -19.15
C MET A 47 -1.05 17.75 -19.32
N PRO A 48 -0.85 18.24 -20.56
CA PRO A 48 -0.43 19.61 -20.79
C PRO A 48 -1.55 20.58 -20.40
N GLY A 49 -1.18 21.79 -19.97
CA GLY A 49 -2.14 22.82 -19.62
C GLY A 49 -1.47 24.07 -19.05
N TYR A 50 -2.27 25.12 -18.90
CA TYR A 50 -1.84 26.37 -18.27
C TYR A 50 -2.52 26.53 -16.91
N TRP A 51 -1.73 26.84 -15.90
CA TRP A 51 -2.20 27.23 -14.57
C TRP A 51 -1.47 28.53 -14.19
N PRO A 52 -2.16 29.64 -13.95
CA PRO A 52 -1.53 30.96 -13.79
C PRO A 52 -0.40 31.03 -12.75
N THR A 53 -0.52 30.25 -11.68
CA THR A 53 0.39 30.28 -10.54
C THR A 53 1.14 28.96 -10.34
N ARG A 54 1.06 28.01 -11.28
CA ARG A 54 1.60 26.65 -11.10
C ARG A 54 1.99 25.95 -12.41
N LEU A 55 2.75 24.87 -12.26
CA LEU A 55 3.07 23.93 -13.32
C LEU A 55 2.09 22.74 -13.30
N SER A 56 2.09 21.98 -14.40
CA SER A 56 1.42 20.68 -14.46
C SER A 56 2.02 19.71 -13.44
N ASP A 57 1.19 18.81 -12.90
CA ASP A 57 1.68 17.76 -12.02
C ASP A 57 2.31 16.63 -12.83
N GLY A 58 3.63 16.62 -12.89
CA GLY A 58 4.44 15.57 -13.53
C GLY A 58 4.58 14.28 -12.72
N TRP A 59 4.07 14.24 -11.49
CA TRP A 59 4.28 13.11 -10.59
C TRP A 59 3.21 13.03 -9.49
N GLU A 60 3.17 11.90 -8.78
CA GLU A 60 2.38 11.67 -7.56
C GLU A 60 3.20 10.92 -6.49
N TYR A 61 2.85 11.11 -5.22
CA TYR A 61 3.45 10.35 -4.13
C TYR A 61 2.81 8.97 -3.99
N CYS A 62 3.61 8.01 -3.57
CA CYS A 62 3.20 6.70 -3.06
C CYS A 62 3.91 6.47 -1.72
N PHE A 63 3.24 6.76 -0.61
CA PHE A 63 3.81 6.65 0.73
C PHE A 63 3.82 5.21 1.22
N HIS A 64 4.96 4.68 1.63
CA HIS A 64 5.07 3.34 2.22
C HIS A 64 5.15 3.42 3.75
N LEU A 65 4.10 2.93 4.39
CA LEU A 65 3.95 2.84 5.83
C LEU A 65 3.98 1.38 6.28
N ALA A 66 4.50 1.12 7.48
CA ALA A 66 4.42 -0.21 8.10
C ALA A 66 4.25 -0.14 9.62
N LYS A 67 3.72 -1.20 10.23
CA LYS A 67 3.64 -1.33 11.70
C LYS A 67 4.94 -1.78 12.36
N LYS A 68 5.95 -2.18 11.58
CA LYS A 68 7.27 -2.62 12.07
C LYS A 68 8.36 -1.99 11.23
N LYS A 69 9.52 -1.70 11.85
CA LYS A 69 10.70 -1.10 11.19
C LYS A 69 11.27 -1.96 10.05
N LYS A 70 11.03 -3.27 10.08
CA LYS A 70 11.46 -4.23 9.07
C LYS A 70 10.23 -5.02 8.57
N PRO A 71 9.40 -4.44 7.71
CA PRO A 71 8.32 -5.19 7.06
C PRO A 71 8.91 -6.20 6.06
N TYR A 72 8.06 -7.05 5.46
CA TYR A 72 8.49 -7.83 4.30
C TYR A 72 8.89 -6.86 3.18
N PHE A 73 10.06 -7.11 2.56
CA PHE A 73 10.63 -6.26 1.53
C PHE A 73 11.53 -7.09 0.60
N ASN A 74 11.07 -7.34 -0.63
CA ASN A 74 11.77 -8.16 -1.62
C ASN A 74 12.46 -7.28 -2.67
N HIS A 75 13.69 -6.92 -2.37
CA HIS A 75 14.56 -6.16 -3.26
C HIS A 75 14.79 -6.85 -4.62
N GLU A 76 14.93 -8.17 -4.63
CA GLU A 76 15.22 -8.95 -5.84
C GLU A 76 14.11 -8.84 -6.88
N ALA A 77 12.85 -8.82 -6.43
CA ALA A 77 11.68 -8.81 -7.32
C ALA A 77 11.50 -7.50 -8.11
N VAL A 78 12.21 -6.44 -7.74
CA VAL A 78 12.13 -5.12 -8.40
C VAL A 78 13.45 -4.66 -9.04
N LYS A 79 14.51 -5.47 -8.95
CA LYS A 79 15.76 -5.18 -9.63
C LYS A 79 15.55 -5.02 -11.13
N ARG A 80 16.28 -4.07 -11.73
CA ARG A 80 16.23 -3.79 -13.17
C ARG A 80 17.58 -4.11 -13.80
N PRO A 81 17.62 -4.50 -15.09
CA PRO A 81 18.87 -4.61 -15.82
C PRO A 81 19.67 -3.32 -15.69
N ILE A 82 20.99 -3.47 -15.59
CA ILE A 82 21.88 -2.32 -15.73
C ILE A 82 21.73 -1.79 -17.16
N GLY A 83 21.61 -0.47 -17.32
CA GLY A 83 21.51 0.14 -18.65
C GLY A 83 22.85 0.13 -19.38
N ASP A 84 22.80 0.19 -20.71
CA ASP A 84 23.94 0.09 -21.63
C ASP A 84 25.08 1.08 -21.34
N TRP A 85 24.75 2.22 -20.71
CA TRP A 85 25.74 3.20 -20.25
C TRP A 85 26.79 2.58 -19.32
N ALA A 86 26.44 1.55 -18.55
CA ALA A 86 27.36 0.93 -17.62
C ALA A 86 28.41 0.10 -18.33
N GLU A 87 28.10 -0.57 -19.44
CA GLU A 87 29.12 -1.28 -20.22
C GLU A 87 30.17 -0.29 -20.74
N THR A 88 29.72 0.84 -21.30
CA THR A 88 30.62 1.90 -21.76
C THR A 88 31.44 2.50 -20.62
N ARG A 89 30.83 2.68 -19.43
CA ARG A 89 31.51 3.26 -18.26
C ARG A 89 32.48 2.28 -17.58
N LEU A 90 32.14 0.99 -17.51
CA LEU A 90 32.93 -0.07 -16.87
C LEU A 90 34.11 -0.51 -17.74
N ASN A 91 33.99 -0.43 -19.08
CA ASN A 91 35.11 -0.72 -20.00
C ASN A 91 36.18 0.39 -20.01
N ASN A 92 35.87 1.58 -19.49
CA ASN A 92 36.77 2.74 -19.45
C ASN A 92 37.15 3.13 -18.00
N LEU A 93 37.26 2.16 -17.10
CA LEU A 93 37.67 2.43 -15.71
C LEU A 93 39.17 2.76 -15.66
N GLY A 94 39.52 3.90 -15.06
CA GLY A 94 40.90 4.21 -14.68
C GLY A 94 41.22 3.74 -13.27
N ASP A 95 42.50 3.76 -12.88
CA ASP A 95 42.93 3.33 -11.54
C ASP A 95 42.25 4.10 -10.40
N ASN A 96 41.92 5.37 -10.64
CA ASN A 96 41.19 6.23 -9.69
C ASN A 96 39.70 5.86 -9.54
N ASP A 97 39.11 5.10 -10.46
CA ASP A 97 37.71 4.64 -10.36
C ASP A 97 37.56 3.35 -9.52
N LEU A 98 38.68 2.64 -9.30
CA LEU A 98 38.74 1.34 -8.61
C LEU A 98 39.07 1.45 -7.12
N SER A 99 39.38 2.65 -6.62
CA SER A 99 39.70 2.88 -5.21
C SER A 99 38.79 3.94 -4.59
N ARG A 100 38.43 3.76 -3.31
CA ARG A 100 37.63 4.77 -2.58
C ARG A 100 38.47 6.03 -2.38
N HIS A 101 38.27 7.03 -3.22
CA HIS A 101 38.71 8.39 -2.92
C HIS A 101 37.63 9.10 -2.12
N ASN A 102 37.97 9.56 -0.91
CA ASN A 102 37.12 10.47 -0.19
C ASN A 102 37.02 11.78 -0.98
N SER A 103 35.79 12.28 -1.12
CA SER A 103 35.58 13.57 -1.76
C SER A 103 36.33 14.67 -1.00
N VAL A 104 36.91 15.63 -1.74
CA VAL A 104 37.64 16.79 -1.19
C VAL A 104 36.78 17.61 -0.21
N ASN A 105 35.46 17.48 -0.29
CA ASN A 105 34.49 18.15 0.57
C ASN A 105 33.98 17.32 1.77
N ASP A 106 34.65 16.23 2.13
CA ASP A 106 34.38 15.40 3.32
C ASP A 106 32.95 14.82 3.41
N SER A 107 32.28 14.68 2.26
CA SER A 107 30.90 14.18 2.16
C SER A 107 30.75 12.67 2.41
N GLY A 108 31.84 11.94 2.67
CA GLY A 108 31.84 10.50 2.90
C GLY A 108 31.40 9.63 1.70
N PHE A 109 31.08 10.24 0.55
CA PHE A 109 30.69 9.56 -0.68
C PHE A 109 31.93 9.25 -1.54
N GLY A 110 32.65 8.18 -1.18
CA GLY A 110 33.68 7.61 -2.04
C GLY A 110 33.08 6.75 -3.14
N ARG A 111 33.43 7.03 -4.41
CA ARG A 111 33.00 6.19 -5.55
C ARG A 111 33.96 5.01 -5.65
N ASP A 112 33.42 3.80 -5.55
CA ASP A 112 34.15 2.55 -5.78
C ASP A 112 33.37 1.76 -6.83
N LEU A 113 33.84 1.89 -8.08
CA LEU A 113 33.16 1.30 -9.24
C LEU A 113 33.50 -0.19 -9.43
N SER A 114 34.50 -0.72 -8.70
CA SER A 114 34.84 -2.15 -8.73
C SER A 114 33.64 -3.03 -8.33
N ARG A 115 32.79 -2.53 -7.43
CA ARG A 115 31.57 -3.22 -6.95
C ARG A 115 30.47 -3.37 -7.99
N TRP A 116 30.63 -2.76 -9.16
CA TRP A 116 29.67 -2.79 -10.26
C TRP A 116 30.10 -3.76 -11.37
N VAL A 117 31.38 -4.15 -11.39
CA VAL A 117 31.91 -5.12 -12.36
C VAL A 117 31.18 -6.46 -12.20
N GLY A 118 30.67 -6.99 -13.32
CA GLY A 118 29.97 -8.28 -13.36
C GLY A 118 28.54 -8.30 -12.82
N LYS A 119 27.95 -7.15 -12.45
CA LYS A 119 26.53 -7.09 -12.08
C LYS A 119 25.64 -6.94 -13.29
N GLU A 120 24.63 -7.79 -13.39
CA GLU A 120 23.62 -7.69 -14.46
C GLU A 120 22.43 -6.81 -14.08
N LYS A 121 22.12 -6.73 -12.79
CA LYS A 121 20.93 -6.02 -12.28
C LYS A 121 21.24 -5.13 -11.08
N VAL A 122 20.48 -4.05 -10.97
CA VAL A 122 20.59 -3.04 -9.90
C VAL A 122 19.26 -2.77 -9.26
N LEU A 123 19.30 -2.27 -8.02
CA LEU A 123 18.11 -1.77 -7.36
C LEU A 123 17.62 -0.51 -8.07
N PRO A 124 16.30 -0.37 -8.28
CA PRO A 124 15.74 0.87 -8.77
C PRO A 124 15.87 1.95 -7.69
N SER A 125 15.79 3.22 -8.10
CA SER A 125 15.52 4.31 -7.15
C SER A 125 14.07 4.25 -6.66
N ASN A 126 13.74 5.08 -5.68
CA ASN A 126 12.36 5.28 -5.22
C ASN A 126 11.52 6.16 -6.19
N VAL A 127 12.00 6.41 -7.41
CA VAL A 127 11.22 7.06 -8.48
C VAL A 127 10.77 6.01 -9.50
N ILE A 128 9.46 5.84 -9.62
CA ILE A 128 8.81 4.87 -10.51
C ILE A 128 8.23 5.64 -11.70
N THR A 129 8.72 5.36 -12.91
CA THR A 129 8.17 5.98 -14.12
C THR A 129 7.13 5.06 -14.74
N ALA A 130 5.89 5.53 -14.87
CA ALA A 130 4.82 4.82 -15.58
C ALA A 130 3.89 5.81 -16.29
N ALA A 131 3.52 5.52 -17.54
CA ALA A 131 2.67 6.37 -18.35
C ALA A 131 1.24 6.38 -17.84
N VAL A 132 0.60 7.55 -17.82
CA VAL A 132 -0.83 7.66 -17.44
C VAL A 132 -1.68 6.89 -18.45
N VAL A 133 -2.54 6.00 -17.97
CA VAL A 133 -3.50 5.28 -18.83
C VAL A 133 -4.65 6.22 -19.17
N GLY A 134 -4.91 6.42 -20.46
CA GLY A 134 -6.00 7.28 -20.95
C GLY A 134 -7.39 6.78 -20.53
N LYS A 135 -8.39 7.68 -20.57
CA LYS A 135 -9.81 7.31 -20.41
C LYS A 135 -10.25 6.42 -21.58
N ASN A 136 -10.19 5.11 -21.44
CA ASN A 136 -11.01 4.23 -22.26
C ASN A 136 -12.48 4.44 -21.86
N LYS A 137 -13.36 4.56 -22.86
CA LYS A 137 -14.79 4.92 -22.68
C LYS A 137 -15.55 4.02 -21.69
N ASN A 138 -15.04 2.83 -21.37
CA ASN A 138 -15.69 1.84 -20.51
C ASN A 138 -15.12 1.73 -19.08
N HIS A 139 -13.95 2.30 -18.80
CA HIS A 139 -13.27 2.12 -17.49
C HIS A 139 -12.70 3.46 -16.99
N PRO A 140 -13.25 4.03 -15.90
CA PRO A 140 -12.82 5.33 -15.39
C PRO A 140 -11.37 5.32 -14.93
N ALA A 141 -10.72 6.50 -15.00
CA ALA A 141 -9.30 6.76 -14.80
C ALA A 141 -8.60 5.79 -13.85
N VAL A 142 -7.91 4.83 -14.45
CA VAL A 142 -7.20 3.74 -13.79
C VAL A 142 -5.74 4.14 -13.63
N PHE A 143 -5.15 4.01 -12.44
CA PHE A 143 -3.69 4.14 -12.32
C PHE A 143 -3.00 2.99 -13.08
N PRO A 144 -1.81 3.21 -13.66
CA PRO A 144 -1.15 2.22 -14.51
C PRO A 144 -0.86 0.94 -13.72
N ILE A 145 -1.06 -0.23 -14.34
CA ILE A 145 -0.90 -1.54 -13.68
C ILE A 145 0.55 -1.80 -13.20
N GLU A 146 1.50 -1.09 -13.79
CA GLU A 146 2.91 -1.08 -13.42
C GLU A 146 3.11 -0.62 -11.96
N ILE A 147 2.28 0.30 -11.48
CA ILE A 147 2.35 0.83 -10.11
C ILE A 147 2.02 -0.24 -9.06
N PRO A 148 0.84 -0.89 -9.05
CA PRO A 148 0.56 -1.97 -8.11
C PRO A 148 1.50 -3.16 -8.35
N ASN A 149 1.90 -3.47 -9.59
CA ASN A 149 2.85 -4.55 -9.87
C ASN A 149 4.18 -4.34 -9.13
N PHE A 150 4.71 -3.10 -9.15
CA PHE A 150 5.93 -2.76 -8.44
C PHE A 150 5.79 -3.00 -6.92
N PHE A 151 4.74 -2.44 -6.32
CA PHE A 151 4.56 -2.55 -4.86
C PHE A 151 4.19 -3.95 -4.39
N ILE A 152 3.40 -4.71 -5.15
CA ILE A 152 3.03 -6.08 -4.78
C ILE A 152 4.26 -6.99 -4.83
N LYS A 153 5.10 -6.88 -5.87
CA LYS A 153 6.38 -7.61 -5.94
C LYS A 153 7.30 -7.27 -4.77
N LEU A 154 7.39 -5.98 -4.44
CA LEU A 154 8.28 -5.47 -3.40
C LEU A 154 7.80 -5.81 -1.99
N LEU A 155 6.50 -5.69 -1.71
CA LEU A 155 5.97 -5.60 -0.35
C LEU A 155 5.02 -6.74 0.02
N CYS A 156 4.66 -7.62 -0.91
CA CYS A 156 3.78 -8.76 -0.67
C CYS A 156 4.46 -10.09 -1.02
N PRO A 157 4.59 -11.03 -0.06
CA PRO A 157 5.09 -12.37 -0.37
C PRO A 157 4.17 -13.09 -1.36
N GLU A 158 4.72 -14.07 -2.08
CA GLU A 158 3.94 -14.98 -2.91
C GLU A 158 2.83 -15.64 -2.08
N MET A 159 1.67 -15.87 -2.71
CA MET A 159 0.45 -16.34 -2.04
C MET A 159 -0.08 -15.42 -0.92
N GLY A 160 0.56 -14.26 -0.68
CA GLY A 160 0.13 -13.25 0.27
C GLY A 160 -1.22 -12.63 -0.10
N LEU A 161 -1.77 -11.83 0.82
CA LEU A 161 -3.04 -11.15 0.63
C LEU A 161 -2.82 -9.65 0.39
N VAL A 162 -3.33 -9.14 -0.73
CA VAL A 162 -3.40 -7.72 -1.06
C VAL A 162 -4.81 -7.22 -0.74
N VAL A 163 -4.92 -6.15 0.05
CA VAL A 163 -6.22 -5.55 0.38
C VAL A 163 -6.27 -4.13 -0.15
N ASP A 164 -7.28 -3.83 -0.96
CA ASP A 164 -7.53 -2.50 -1.49
C ASP A 164 -8.91 -1.99 -1.04
N PRO A 165 -8.96 -1.04 -0.08
CA PRO A 165 -10.22 -0.48 0.40
C PRO A 165 -10.87 0.53 -0.57
N PHE A 166 -10.19 0.85 -1.68
CA PHE A 166 -10.65 1.74 -2.73
C PHE A 166 -10.48 1.05 -4.10
N GLY A 167 -10.99 -0.18 -4.19
CA GLY A 167 -10.69 -1.12 -5.28
C GLY A 167 -11.06 -0.62 -6.68
N GLY A 168 -12.00 0.33 -6.80
CA GLY A 168 -12.33 0.99 -8.06
C GLY A 168 -12.64 0.00 -9.18
N SER A 169 -11.98 0.16 -10.32
CA SER A 169 -12.14 -0.72 -11.48
C SER A 169 -11.35 -2.03 -11.41
N GLY A 170 -10.72 -2.36 -10.28
CA GLY A 170 -10.14 -3.68 -10.03
C GLY A 170 -8.66 -3.87 -10.39
N THR A 171 -7.92 -2.81 -10.71
CA THR A 171 -6.52 -2.91 -11.20
C THR A 171 -5.57 -3.51 -10.17
N THR A 172 -5.72 -3.18 -8.89
CA THR A 172 -4.96 -3.84 -7.81
C THR A 172 -5.24 -5.34 -7.77
N GLY A 173 -6.49 -5.74 -8.03
CA GLY A 173 -6.88 -7.15 -8.08
C GLY A 173 -6.23 -7.89 -9.24
N ILE A 174 -6.29 -7.32 -10.45
CA ILE A 174 -5.66 -7.90 -11.64
C ILE A 174 -4.16 -8.09 -11.37
N SER A 175 -3.48 -7.03 -10.90
CA SER A 175 -2.06 -7.07 -10.55
C SER A 175 -1.74 -8.14 -9.49
N ALA A 176 -2.53 -8.23 -8.42
CA ALA A 176 -2.34 -9.24 -7.38
C ALA A 176 -2.48 -10.67 -7.93
N LEU A 177 -3.55 -10.94 -8.68
CA LEU A 177 -3.83 -12.27 -9.21
C LEU A 177 -2.83 -12.70 -10.28
N SER A 178 -2.46 -11.80 -11.21
CA SER A 178 -1.44 -12.06 -12.22
C SER A 178 -0.04 -12.30 -11.63
N LEU A 179 0.17 -11.94 -10.36
CA LEU A 179 1.40 -12.18 -9.62
C LEU A 179 1.24 -13.33 -8.61
N ASP A 180 0.22 -14.18 -8.70
CA ASP A 180 0.01 -15.29 -7.76
C ASP A 180 -0.14 -14.84 -6.30
N ARG A 181 -0.82 -13.70 -6.08
CA ARG A 181 -1.26 -13.23 -4.75
C ARG A 181 -2.79 -13.30 -4.64
N ASN A 182 -3.27 -13.53 -3.44
CA ASN A 182 -4.68 -13.38 -3.11
C ASN A 182 -5.05 -11.88 -3.02
N CYS A 183 -6.32 -11.53 -3.27
CA CYS A 183 -6.77 -10.14 -3.13
C CYS A 183 -8.16 -10.00 -2.50
N LEU A 184 -8.37 -8.86 -1.85
CA LEU A 184 -9.65 -8.38 -1.34
C LEU A 184 -9.86 -6.95 -1.79
N LEU A 185 -10.86 -6.72 -2.64
CA LEU A 185 -11.19 -5.39 -3.15
C LEU A 185 -12.50 -4.93 -2.52
N ILE A 186 -12.51 -3.70 -2.03
CA ILE A 186 -13.68 -3.08 -1.41
C ILE A 186 -13.92 -1.76 -2.12
N ASP A 187 -15.17 -1.51 -2.50
CA ASP A 187 -15.59 -0.21 -3.02
C ASP A 187 -17.00 0.09 -2.51
N ASN A 188 -17.31 1.37 -2.30
CA ASN A 188 -18.64 1.79 -1.86
C ASN A 188 -19.61 2.02 -3.03
N GLN A 189 -19.10 2.05 -4.26
CA GLN A 189 -19.88 2.17 -5.48
C GLN A 189 -20.08 0.79 -6.11
N GLU A 190 -21.33 0.35 -6.14
CA GLU A 190 -21.74 -0.91 -6.77
C GLU A 190 -21.35 -0.99 -8.25
N SER A 191 -21.41 0.14 -8.97
CA SER A 191 -20.99 0.22 -10.37
C SER A 191 -19.50 -0.13 -10.56
N TYR A 192 -18.63 0.32 -9.66
CA TYR A 192 -17.20 -0.03 -9.68
C TYR A 192 -16.96 -1.48 -9.31
N CYS A 193 -17.68 -2.02 -8.32
CA CYS A 193 -17.61 -3.44 -7.99
C CYS A 193 -17.95 -4.33 -9.19
N ARG A 194 -19.02 -3.98 -9.96
CA ARG A 194 -19.41 -4.71 -11.17
C ARG A 194 -18.36 -4.61 -12.28
N VAL A 195 -17.77 -3.42 -12.49
CA VAL A 195 -16.69 -3.22 -13.47
C VAL A 195 -15.45 -4.03 -13.08
N ALA A 196 -15.05 -4.00 -11.81
CA ALA A 196 -13.92 -4.79 -11.31
C ALA A 196 -14.15 -6.29 -11.52
N GLU A 197 -15.34 -6.79 -11.17
CA GLU A 197 -15.70 -8.19 -11.39
C GLU A 197 -15.59 -8.59 -12.86
N GLN A 198 -16.19 -7.82 -13.78
CA GLN A 198 -16.15 -8.11 -15.21
C GLN A 198 -14.71 -8.14 -15.74
N ARG A 199 -13.89 -7.16 -15.35
CA ARG A 199 -12.49 -7.09 -15.76
C ARG A 199 -11.66 -8.25 -15.22
N LEU A 200 -11.85 -8.61 -13.95
CA LEU A 200 -11.16 -9.74 -13.35
C LEU A 200 -11.53 -11.06 -14.06
N LYS A 201 -12.80 -11.25 -14.43
CA LYS A 201 -13.25 -12.44 -15.18
C LYS A 201 -12.65 -12.50 -16.60
N SER A 202 -12.47 -11.35 -17.25
CA SER A 202 -11.96 -11.31 -18.62
C SER A 202 -10.43 -11.36 -18.71
N GLU A 203 -9.73 -10.79 -17.73
CA GLU A 203 -8.26 -10.65 -17.77
C GLU A 203 -7.54 -11.80 -17.05
N ILE A 204 -8.22 -12.52 -16.15
CA ILE A 204 -7.64 -13.63 -15.39
C ILE A 204 -8.37 -14.92 -15.76
N ASP A 205 -7.80 -15.67 -16.70
CA ASP A 205 -8.30 -16.99 -17.08
C ASP A 205 -8.22 -17.95 -15.88
N ALA A 206 -9.36 -18.58 -15.55
CA ALA A 206 -9.49 -19.70 -14.60
C ALA A 206 -9.50 -19.42 -13.08
N ILE A 207 -10.21 -18.39 -12.60
CA ILE A 207 -10.51 -18.25 -11.15
C ILE A 207 -12.02 -18.33 -10.88
N GLU A 208 -12.43 -19.19 -9.93
CA GLU A 208 -13.74 -19.10 -9.28
C GLU A 208 -13.82 -17.77 -8.50
N ILE A 209 -14.37 -16.73 -9.12
CA ILE A 209 -14.62 -15.45 -8.47
C ILE A 209 -15.89 -15.57 -7.62
N SER A 210 -15.73 -15.68 -6.30
CA SER A 210 -16.85 -15.54 -5.37
C SER A 210 -17.14 -14.07 -5.07
N VAL A 211 -18.10 -13.47 -5.77
CA VAL A 211 -18.59 -12.14 -5.40
C VAL A 211 -19.56 -12.29 -4.24
N ASN A 212 -19.23 -11.70 -3.09
CA ASN A 212 -20.16 -11.65 -1.98
C ASN A 212 -20.78 -10.25 -1.89
N GLN A 213 -22.07 -10.13 -2.24
CA GLN A 213 -22.81 -8.86 -2.21
C GLN A 213 -23.46 -8.59 -0.84
N ASP A 214 -23.03 -9.27 0.22
CA ASP A 214 -23.59 -9.09 1.56
C ASP A 214 -23.68 -7.59 1.92
N LYS A 215 -24.90 -7.11 2.19
CA LYS A 215 -25.10 -5.83 2.86
C LYS A 215 -24.34 -5.92 4.18
N VAL A 216 -23.25 -5.16 4.32
CA VAL A 216 -22.57 -5.01 5.61
C VAL A 216 -23.54 -4.30 6.55
N HIS A 217 -24.40 -5.06 7.23
CA HIS A 217 -25.24 -4.57 8.30
C HIS A 217 -24.30 -4.11 9.41
N SER A 218 -24.25 -2.80 9.59
CA SER A 218 -23.57 -2.04 10.64
C SER A 218 -23.09 -2.88 11.83
N LYS A 219 -21.79 -3.18 11.87
CA LYS A 219 -20.90 -3.16 13.05
C LYS A 219 -19.55 -3.81 12.67
N MET A 220 -18.68 -3.04 12.01
CA MET A 220 -17.25 -3.34 12.00
C MET A 220 -16.57 -2.28 12.87
N GLY A 221 -16.43 -2.60 14.16
CA GLY A 221 -15.58 -1.82 15.04
C GLY A 221 -14.13 -2.21 14.77
N ILE A 222 -13.38 -1.35 14.10
CA ILE A 222 -11.92 -1.47 14.09
C ILE A 222 -11.44 -0.92 15.43
N GLN A 223 -11.00 -1.81 16.31
CA GLN A 223 -10.49 -1.44 17.62
C GLN A 223 -9.04 -0.95 17.47
N PHE A 224 -8.87 0.34 17.23
CA PHE A 224 -7.61 1.02 17.56
C PHE A 224 -7.54 1.14 19.09
N GLY A 225 -6.36 0.93 19.66
CA GLY A 225 -6.15 0.64 21.08
C GLY A 225 -6.95 1.51 22.07
N THR A 226 -7.42 0.86 23.14
CA THR A 226 -7.97 1.34 24.44
C THR A 226 -8.86 2.59 24.55
N LYS A 227 -9.12 3.39 23.51
CA LYS A 227 -10.02 4.54 23.57
C LYS A 227 -10.90 4.61 22.33
N SER A 228 -12.17 4.25 22.49
CA SER A 228 -13.19 4.36 21.46
C SER A 228 -13.48 5.82 21.13
N HIS A 229 -12.96 6.32 20.01
CA HIS A 229 -13.47 7.55 19.39
C HIS A 229 -14.48 7.16 18.30
N ARG A 230 -15.73 7.58 18.50
CA ARG A 230 -16.88 7.17 17.69
C ARG A 230 -17.03 8.11 16.50
N PHE A 231 -16.34 7.83 15.40
CA PHE A 231 -16.57 8.56 14.14
C PHE A 231 -17.91 8.12 13.52
N LYS A 232 -18.96 8.93 13.71
CA LYS A 232 -20.21 8.81 12.94
C LYS A 232 -20.01 9.48 11.59
N CYS A 233 -19.60 8.71 10.57
CA CYS A 233 -19.70 9.14 9.18
C CYS A 233 -20.95 8.50 8.55
N SER A 234 -21.90 9.32 8.10
CA SER A 234 -23.14 8.89 7.44
C SER A 234 -22.93 8.27 6.06
N CYS A 235 -21.70 8.29 5.53
CA CYS A 235 -21.30 7.79 4.20
C CYS A 235 -21.20 6.25 4.11
N TRP A 236 -21.18 5.53 5.24
CA TRP A 236 -20.84 4.09 5.29
C TRP A 236 -22.06 3.15 5.14
N LYS A 237 -23.14 3.58 4.49
CA LYS A 237 -24.38 2.77 4.38
C LYS A 237 -24.36 1.68 3.31
N LYS A 238 -23.32 1.62 2.46
CA LYS A 238 -23.12 0.58 1.45
C LYS A 238 -21.62 0.29 1.31
N LEU A 239 -21.14 -0.77 1.95
CA LEU A 239 -19.84 -1.37 1.62
C LEU A 239 -20.14 -2.67 0.87
N MET A 240 -19.59 -2.83 -0.33
CA MET A 240 -19.58 -4.11 -1.06
C MET A 240 -18.16 -4.70 -0.99
N VAL A 241 -18.06 -6.00 -0.71
CA VAL A 241 -16.79 -6.69 -0.49
C VAL A 241 -16.61 -7.76 -1.56
N LEU A 242 -15.69 -7.53 -2.51
CA LEU A 242 -15.33 -8.54 -3.50
C LEU A 242 -14.28 -9.47 -2.89
N LYS A 243 -14.72 -10.60 -2.33
CA LYS A 243 -13.83 -11.60 -1.73
C LYS A 243 -13.45 -12.68 -2.75
N LEU A 244 -12.32 -12.53 -3.43
CA LEU A 244 -11.81 -13.59 -4.29
C LEU A 244 -11.08 -14.66 -3.47
N LYS A 245 -11.60 -15.89 -3.47
CA LYS A 245 -10.91 -17.06 -2.92
C LYS A 245 -10.38 -17.88 -4.10
N ILE A 246 -9.06 -17.86 -4.31
CA ILE A 246 -8.42 -18.73 -5.30
C ILE A 246 -8.51 -20.18 -4.78
N ARG A 247 -9.20 -21.07 -5.50
CA ARG A 247 -8.97 -22.52 -5.36
C ARG A 247 -7.68 -22.85 -6.07
N LEU A 248 -6.64 -23.16 -5.30
CA LEU A 248 -5.37 -23.66 -5.82
C LEU A 248 -5.58 -24.94 -6.63
N ASN A 249 -4.86 -25.03 -7.75
CA ASN A 249 -4.72 -26.22 -8.57
C ASN A 249 -4.27 -27.42 -7.70
N THR A 250 -4.73 -28.62 -8.04
CA THR A 250 -4.96 -29.81 -7.19
C THR A 250 -3.72 -30.52 -6.58
N LYS A 251 -2.58 -29.85 -6.37
CA LYS A 251 -1.40 -30.45 -5.71
C LYS A 251 -1.19 -30.04 -4.25
N CYS A 252 -1.91 -29.05 -3.72
CA CYS A 252 -1.68 -28.53 -2.36
C CYS A 252 -2.92 -28.56 -1.44
N ALA A 253 -3.90 -29.44 -1.70
CA ALA A 253 -5.17 -29.49 -0.99
C ALA A 253 -5.11 -29.91 0.51
N GLY A 254 -3.92 -30.12 1.08
CA GLY A 254 -3.75 -30.72 2.42
C GLY A 254 -3.73 -29.76 3.62
N LEU A 255 -3.79 -28.43 3.45
CA LEU A 255 -3.44 -27.50 4.54
C LEU A 255 -4.52 -26.47 4.96
N LEU A 256 -5.72 -26.46 4.37
CA LEU A 256 -6.75 -25.45 4.67
C LEU A 256 -8.16 -26.02 4.85
N SER A 257 -8.27 -27.14 5.58
CA SER A 257 -9.56 -27.69 6.02
C SER A 257 -9.75 -27.62 7.54
N SER A 258 -9.47 -26.47 8.16
CA SER A 258 -10.03 -26.11 9.47
C SER A 258 -9.72 -24.65 9.78
N ASP A 259 -10.59 -24.02 10.56
CA ASP A 259 -10.37 -22.74 11.25
C ASP A 259 -10.55 -21.44 10.46
N PHE A 260 -11.79 -21.18 10.04
CA PHE A 260 -12.37 -19.83 10.19
C PHE A 260 -13.86 -19.97 10.57
N ARG A 261 -14.14 -20.23 11.85
CA ARG A 261 -15.48 -20.01 12.44
C ARG A 261 -15.47 -18.65 13.15
N PHE A 262 -16.22 -17.68 12.64
CA PHE A 262 -16.58 -16.50 13.42
C PHE A 262 -17.59 -16.94 14.48
N THR A 263 -17.15 -17.05 15.74
CA THR A 263 -18.06 -17.32 16.85
C THR A 263 -18.65 -16.00 17.36
N ASN A 264 -19.95 -15.80 17.15
CA ASN A 264 -20.71 -14.78 17.87
C ASN A 264 -21.04 -15.34 19.27
N LYS A 265 -20.24 -14.99 20.28
CA LYS A 265 -20.69 -15.08 21.68
C LYS A 265 -20.94 -13.67 22.22
N PRO A 266 -22.16 -13.37 22.71
CA PRO A 266 -22.39 -12.14 23.45
C PRO A 266 -21.76 -12.27 24.84
N HIS A 267 -20.81 -11.40 25.16
CA HIS A 267 -20.31 -11.28 26.53
C HIS A 267 -21.31 -10.49 27.39
N SER A 268 -21.78 -11.10 28.47
CA SER A 268 -22.48 -10.44 29.57
C SER A 268 -21.53 -9.47 30.26
N ILE A 269 -21.95 -8.22 30.40
CA ILE A 269 -21.21 -7.16 31.09
C ILE A 269 -21.51 -7.29 32.58
N HIS A 270 -20.52 -7.66 33.38
CA HIS A 270 -20.59 -7.49 34.84
C HIS A 270 -20.35 -6.01 35.20
N PRO A 271 -21.07 -5.44 36.18
CA PRO A 271 -20.86 -4.07 36.61
C PRO A 271 -19.51 -3.91 37.34
N PRO A 272 -18.90 -2.71 37.29
CA PRO A 272 -17.59 -2.45 37.88
C PRO A 272 -17.61 -2.54 39.42
N PRO A 273 -16.48 -2.90 40.05
CA PRO A 273 -16.39 -2.97 41.51
C PRO A 273 -16.47 -1.56 42.13
N LYS A 274 -17.19 -1.45 43.26
CA LYS A 274 -17.31 -0.22 44.05
C LYS A 274 -15.95 0.20 44.65
N PRO A 275 -15.69 1.51 44.83
CA PRO A 275 -14.45 2.00 45.43
C PRO A 275 -14.31 1.53 46.88
N ARG A 276 -13.10 1.13 47.25
CA ARG A 276 -12.72 0.75 48.63
C ARG A 276 -12.77 1.99 49.52
N GLY A 277 -13.56 1.91 50.59
CA GLY A 277 -13.64 2.96 51.60
C GLY A 277 -12.31 3.14 52.34
N GLU A 278 -11.90 4.40 52.47
CA GLU A 278 -10.88 4.83 53.41
C GLU A 278 -11.39 4.57 54.83
N ARG A 279 -10.61 3.83 55.63
CA ARG A 279 -10.87 3.66 57.05
C ARG A 279 -10.40 4.93 57.77
N TYR A 280 -11.35 5.65 58.32
CA TYR A 280 -11.12 6.61 59.40
C TYR A 280 -10.96 5.81 60.69
N THR A 281 -9.79 5.90 61.34
CA THR A 281 -9.60 5.45 62.72
C THR A 281 -9.64 6.66 63.64
N PRO A 282 -10.57 6.75 64.60
CA PRO A 282 -10.41 7.65 65.73
C PRO A 282 -9.59 6.92 66.79
N ASP A 283 -8.57 7.57 67.36
CA ASP A 283 -8.29 7.37 68.78
C ASP A 283 -7.56 8.58 69.38
N ASN A 284 -8.04 8.92 70.56
CA ASN A 284 -7.71 10.05 71.40
C ASN A 284 -6.40 9.84 72.18
N ALA A 285 -5.84 10.97 72.63
CA ALA A 285 -5.22 11.22 73.93
C ALA A 285 -4.10 10.28 74.40
N HIS A 286 -2.86 10.80 74.42
CA HIS A 286 -2.18 11.27 75.62
C HIS A 286 -0.96 12.12 75.25
#